data_AF-A0A6J4UFR8-F1
#
_entry.id   AF-A0A6J4UFR8-F1
#
_cell.length_a   1.000
_cell.length_b   1.000
_cell.length_c   1.000
_cell.angle_alpha   90.00
_cell.angle_beta   90.00
_cell.angle_gamma   90.00
#
_symmetry.space_group_name_H-M   'P 1'
#
loop_
_entity.id
_entity.type
_entity.pdbx_description
1 polymer ?
#
loop_
_entity_poly.entity_id
_entity_poly.type
_entity_poly.pdbx_seq_one_letter_code
_entity_poly.pdbx_strand_id
1 'polypeptide(L)' 'MIKLMKKVGLSSEVGYVAGMASVIASIVVWRTGTNGSDQAGTQRLAIFVGLWAPTFWEIGNALKVEEK' A
#
# COMPACT_ATOMS: atom_id res chain seq x y z
N MET A 1 -6.31 17.76 6.82
CA MET A 1 -6.36 16.27 6.86
C MET A 1 -5.10 15.67 7.47
N ILE A 2 -3.91 16.16 7.14
CA ILE A 2 -2.64 15.65 7.71
C ILE A 2 -2.56 15.84 9.24
N LYS A 3 -2.99 17.01 9.75
CA LYS A 3 -3.20 17.24 11.20
C LYS A 3 -4.19 16.28 11.88
N LEU A 4 -5.16 15.75 11.14
CA LEU A 4 -6.17 14.81 11.64
C LEU A 4 -5.60 13.39 11.70
N MET A 5 -4.79 13.00 10.71
CA MET A 5 -4.03 11.74 10.69
C MET A 5 -3.01 11.69 11.84
N LYS A 6 -2.30 12.79 12.13
CA LYS A 6 -1.44 12.91 13.32
C LYS A 6 -2.22 12.73 14.64
N LYS A 7 -3.44 13.28 14.72
CA LYS A 7 -4.30 13.17 15.92
C LYS A 7 -4.80 11.74 16.19
N VAL A 8 -4.83 10.90 15.15
CA VAL A 8 -5.16 9.47 15.23
C VAL A 8 -3.90 8.60 15.44
N GLY A 9 -2.70 9.21 15.49
CA GLY A 9 -1.44 8.50 15.70
C GLY A 9 -0.82 7.93 14.43
N LEU A 10 -1.27 8.34 13.23
CA LEU A 10 -0.61 7.98 11.98
C LEU A 10 0.71 8.77 11.86
N SER A 11 1.82 8.10 12.16
CA SER A 11 3.17 8.57 11.87
C SER A 11 3.49 8.43 10.38
N SER A 12 4.49 9.20 9.91
CA SER A 12 5.07 9.06 8.58
C SER A 12 5.52 7.61 8.29
N GLU A 13 5.92 6.87 9.33
CA GLU A 13 6.22 5.43 9.32
C GLU A 13 5.05 4.56 8.84
N VAL A 14 3.81 4.90 9.19
CA VAL A 14 2.62 4.13 8.78
C VAL A 14 2.40 4.21 7.27
N GLY A 15 2.72 5.36 6.65
CA GLY A 15 2.67 5.50 5.19
C GLY A 15 3.69 4.60 4.49
N TYR A 16 4.92 4.53 5.01
CA TYR A 16 5.96 3.64 4.48
C TYR A 16 5.60 2.17 4.68
N VAL A 17 5.11 1.79 5.87
CA VAL A 17 4.68 0.42 6.18
C VAL A 17 3.47 0.01 5.34
N ALA A 18 2.48 0.89 5.15
CA ALA A 18 1.31 0.62 4.30
C ALA A 18 1.70 0.42 2.83
N GLY A 19 2.64 1.23 2.32
CA GLY A 19 3.20 1.05 0.97
C GLY A 19 3.89 -0.30 0.83
N MET A 20 4.72 -0.67 1.79
CA MET A 20 5.42 -1.96 1.79
C MET A 20 4.45 -3.15 1.95
N ALA A 21 3.42 -3.01 2.78
CA ALA A 21 2.37 -3.99 2.95
C ALA A 21 1.56 -4.21 1.66
N SER A 22 1.30 -3.15 0.89
CA SER A 22 0.65 -3.22 -0.42
C SER A 22 1.48 -4.03 -1.42
N VAL A 23 2.81 -3.85 -1.46
CA VAL A 23 3.70 -4.66 -2.30
C VAL A 23 3.67 -6.13 -1.90
N ILE A 24 3.77 -6.43 -0.60
CA ILE A 24 3.74 -7.82 -0.11
C ILE A 24 2.38 -8.46 -0.43
N ALA A 25 1.28 -7.75 -0.19
CA ALA A 25 -0.06 -8.25 -0.47
C ALA A 25 -0.26 -8.53 -1.97
N SER A 26 0.28 -7.68 -2.85
CA SER A 26 0.26 -7.90 -4.31
C SER A 26 0.94 -9.23 -4.68
N ILE A 27 2.12 -9.51 -4.13
CA ILE A 27 2.87 -10.74 -4.39
C ILE A 27 2.11 -11.97 -3.86
N VAL A 28 1.52 -11.86 -2.67
CA VAL A 28 0.71 -12.93 -2.07
C VAL A 28 -0.48 -13.25 -2.97
N VAL A 29 -1.25 -12.23 -3.37
CA VAL A 29 -2.41 -12.38 -4.27
C VAL A 29 -2.00 -13.04 -5.57
N TRP A 30 -0.93 -12.55 -6.21
CA TRP A 30 -0.44 -13.13 -7.46
C TRP A 30 -0.13 -14.62 -7.30
N ARG A 31 0.55 -15.00 -6.22
CA ARG A 31 0.93 -16.38 -5.94
C ARG A 31 -0.27 -17.29 -5.68
N THR A 32 -1.36 -16.78 -5.11
CA THR A 32 -2.62 -17.54 -4.95
C THR A 32 -3.28 -17.83 -6.30
N GLY A 33 -3.10 -16.96 -7.28
CA GLY A 33 -3.72 -17.07 -8.61
C GLY A 33 -2.95 -17.93 -9.61
N THR A 34 -1.66 -18.18 -9.37
CA THR A 34 -0.78 -18.86 -10.34
C THR A 34 -1.20 -20.30 -10.67
N ASN A 35 -1.92 -20.97 -9.77
CA ASN A 35 -2.36 -22.37 -9.94
C ASN A 35 -3.89 -22.53 -9.98
N GLY A 36 -4.64 -21.43 -10.03
CA GLY A 36 -6.10 -21.44 -9.97
C GLY A 36 -6.77 -21.31 -11.34
N SER A 37 -8.05 -21.68 -11.42
CA SER A 37 -8.87 -21.53 -12.63
C SER A 37 -9.12 -20.06 -13.01
N ASP A 38 -9.03 -19.13 -12.05
CA ASP A 38 -9.19 -17.68 -12.25
C ASP A 38 -7.85 -16.93 -12.16
N GLN A 39 -6.89 -17.33 -13.00
CA GLN A 39 -5.59 -16.68 -13.10
C GLN A 39 -5.72 -15.20 -13.53
N ALA A 40 -6.62 -14.90 -14.48
CA ALA A 40 -6.80 -13.56 -15.01
C ALA A 40 -7.37 -12.58 -13.99
N GLY A 41 -8.39 -12.98 -13.20
CA GLY A 41 -8.94 -12.15 -12.13
C GLY A 41 -7.90 -11.86 -11.05
N THR A 42 -7.16 -12.89 -10.65
CA THR A 42 -6.16 -12.77 -9.58
C THR A 42 -4.97 -11.91 -9.98
N GLN A 43 -4.49 -12.02 -11.22
CA GLN A 43 -3.42 -11.15 -11.74
C GLN A 43 -3.83 -9.67 -11.79
N ARG A 44 -5.07 -9.37 -12.21
CA ARG A 44 -5.61 -8.00 -12.21
C ARG A 44 -5.69 -7.44 -10.79
N LEU A 45 -6.14 -8.24 -9.84
CA LEU A 45 -6.22 -7.85 -8.43
C LEU A 45 -4.83 -7.60 -7.84
N ALA A 46 -3.85 -8.47 -8.15
CA ALA A 46 -2.48 -8.29 -7.71
C ALA A 46 -1.87 -6.97 -8.21
N ILE A 47 -2.05 -6.64 -9.50
CA ILE A 47 -1.56 -5.38 -10.07
C ILE A 47 -2.25 -4.19 -9.42
N PHE A 48 -3.57 -4.25 -9.25
CA PHE A 48 -4.33 -3.19 -8.60
C PHE A 48 -3.84 -2.94 -7.17
N VAL A 49 -3.64 -4.00 -6.38
CA VAL A 49 -3.14 -3.91 -5.00
C VAL A 49 -1.72 -3.34 -4.97
N GLY A 50 -0.85 -3.71 -5.92
CA GLY A 50 0.52 -3.19 -6.00
C GLY A 50 0.61 -1.71 -6.39
N LEU A 51 -0.36 -1.20 -7.15
CA LEU A 51 -0.41 0.21 -7.58
C LEU A 51 -0.64 1.18 -6.42
N TRP A 52 -1.13 0.72 -5.27
CA TRP A 52 -1.33 1.57 -4.09
C TRP A 52 -0.03 1.92 -3.35
N ALA A 53 1.05 1.17 -3.57
CA ALA A 53 2.34 1.42 -2.95
C ALA A 53 2.87 2.86 -3.14
N PRO A 54 2.95 3.42 -4.37
CA PRO A 54 3.38 4.81 -4.58
C PRO A 54 2.49 5.82 -3.86
N THR A 55 1.17 5.62 -3.84
CA THR A 55 0.24 6.52 -3.15
C THR A 55 0.49 6.55 -1.64
N PHE A 56 0.68 5.37 -1.02
CA PHE A 56 0.98 5.30 0.41
C PHE A 56 2.35 5.89 0.76
N TRP A 57 3.34 5.71 -0.10
CA TRP A 57 4.65 6.35 0.06
C TRP A 57 4.59 7.86 -0.08
N GLU A 58 3.85 8.40 -1.05
CA GLU A 58 3.66 9.84 -1.18
C GLU A 58 2.92 10.44 0.03
N ILE A 59 1.92 9.74 0.58
CA ILE A 59 1.26 10.14 1.83
C ILE A 59 2.26 10.16 3.00
N GLY A 60 3.10 9.12 3.13
CA GLY A 60 4.15 9.07 4.14
C GLY A 60 5.19 10.18 3.98
N ASN A 61 5.54 10.52 2.74
CA ASN A 61 6.46 11.61 2.42
C ASN A 61 5.86 12.98 2.77
N ALA A 62 4.59 13.21 2.44
CA ALA A 62 3.87 14.44 2.81
C ALA A 62 3.77 14.61 4.34
N LEU A 63 3.50 13.53 5.08
CA LEU A 63 3.50 13.52 6.56
C LEU A 63 4.89 13.87 7.13
N LYS A 64 5.96 13.35 6.53
CA LYS A 64 7.35 13.62 6.94
C LYS A 64 7.77 15.06 6.69
N VAL A 65 7.33 15.67 5.59
CA VAL A 65 7.59 17.09 5.30
C VAL A 65 6.92 17.99 6.34
N GLU A 66 5.72 17.66 6.80
CA GLU A 66 5.01 18.37 7.89
C GLU A 66 5.58 18.09 9.29
N GLU A 67 6.52 17.15 9.41
CA GLU A 67 7.19 16.78 10.66
C GLU A 67 8.48 17.58 10.90
N LYS A 68 8.96 18.28 9.86
CA LYS A 68 10.15 19.12 9.87
C LYS A 68 9.81 20.58 10.12
#